data_AF-A0A250XUX6-F1
#
_entry.id   AF-A0A250XUX6-F1
#
_cell.length_a   1.000
_cell.length_b   1.000
_cell.length_c   1.000
_cell.angle_alpha   90.00
_cell.angle_beta   90.00
_cell.angle_gamma   90.00
#
_symmetry.space_group_name_H-M   'P 1'
#
loop_
_entity.id
_entity.type
_entity.pdbx_description
1 polymer ?
#
loop_
_entity_poly.entity_id
_entity_poly.type
_entity_poly.pdbx_seq_one_letter_code
_entity_poly.pdbx_strand_id
1 'polypeptide(L)'
;MQESVRRIIEAEESRMGLIIVNAWYGKFVNDKSKKNEKVKVIDVTVPLQCLVKDSKLILTEASKAGLPGFYDPCVGEEKNLRVLYQFRGVLHQVMVPDSEALRIPKQSHRIDTDG
;
A
#
# COMPACT_ATOMS: atom_id res chain seq x y z
N MET A 1 -3.60 -19.26 -0.30
CA MET A 1 -3.01 -17.90 -0.22
C MET A 1 -3.80 -16.98 0.74
N GLN A 2 -5.13 -16.93 0.65
CA GLN A 2 -5.99 -16.13 1.55
C GLN A 2 -5.86 -16.52 3.05
N GLU A 3 -5.72 -17.81 3.37
CA GLU A 3 -5.58 -18.26 4.77
C GLU A 3 -4.28 -17.80 5.44
N SER A 4 -3.17 -17.75 4.71
CA SER A 4 -1.88 -17.28 5.23
C SER A 4 -1.94 -15.79 5.60
N VAL A 5 -2.65 -15.00 4.80
CA VAL A 5 -2.82 -13.55 5.04
C VAL A 5 -3.67 -13.31 6.27
N ARG A 6 -4.76 -14.07 6.45
CA ARG A 6 -5.60 -13.98 7.65
C ARG A 6 -4.79 -14.19 8.93
N ARG A 7 -3.93 -15.21 8.97
CA ARG A 7 -3.04 -15.45 10.11
C ARG A 7 -2.08 -14.30 10.39
N ILE A 8 -1.57 -13.65 9.33
CA ILE A 8 -0.71 -12.46 9.48
C ILE A 8 -1.52 -11.32 10.10
N ILE A 9 -2.74 -11.07 9.59
CA ILE A 9 -3.62 -10.01 10.10
C ILE A 9 -3.95 -10.28 11.56
N GLU A 10 -4.41 -11.48 11.93
CA GLU A 10 -4.73 -11.85 13.32
C GLU A 10 -3.51 -11.71 14.25
N ALA A 11 -2.32 -12.11 13.78
CA ALA A 11 -1.08 -11.94 14.52
C ALA A 11 -0.70 -10.47 14.68
N GLU A 12 -0.93 -9.60 13.69
CA GLU A 12 -0.70 -8.15 13.79
C GLU A 12 -1.78 -7.46 14.65
N GLU A 13 -3.05 -7.87 14.57
CA GLU A 13 -4.15 -7.35 15.40
C GLU A 13 -3.89 -7.59 16.89
N SER A 14 -3.54 -8.82 17.28
CA SER A 14 -3.25 -9.17 18.68
C SER A 14 -2.11 -8.37 19.32
N ARG A 15 -1.16 -7.87 18.51
CA ARG A 15 -0.02 -7.05 18.97
C ARG A 15 -0.15 -5.57 18.62
N MET A 16 -1.31 -5.15 18.11
CA MET A 16 -1.55 -3.79 17.60
C MET A 16 -0.46 -3.33 16.62
N GLY A 17 -0.05 -4.24 15.75
CA GLY A 17 1.01 -4.10 14.76
C GLY A 17 0.56 -3.41 13.49
N LEU A 18 1.20 -3.72 12.36
CA LEU A 18 0.94 -3.09 11.07
C LEU A 18 -0.07 -3.91 10.26
N ILE A 19 -1.21 -3.31 9.96
CA ILE A 19 -2.27 -3.91 9.16
C ILE A 19 -2.53 -3.03 7.94
N ILE A 20 -2.39 -3.57 6.75
CA ILE A 20 -2.73 -2.91 5.49
C ILE A 20 -4.25 -2.98 5.32
N VAL A 21 -4.90 -1.82 5.40
CA VAL A 21 -6.36 -1.70 5.25
C VAL A 21 -6.74 -1.73 3.78
N ASN A 22 -6.08 -0.89 2.97
CA ASN A 22 -6.23 -0.84 1.52
C ASN A 22 -4.90 -0.42 0.88
N ALA A 23 -4.55 -1.04 -0.24
CA ALA A 23 -3.42 -0.60 -1.05
C ALA A 23 -3.72 -0.69 -2.55
N TRP A 24 -3.34 0.35 -3.27
CA TRP A 24 -3.59 0.50 -4.71
C TRP A 24 -2.31 0.88 -5.42
N TYR A 25 -2.00 0.18 -6.51
CA TYR A 25 -0.82 0.47 -7.33
C TYR A 25 -1.22 0.77 -8.77
N GLY A 26 -0.66 1.84 -9.36
CA GLY A 26 -0.90 2.20 -10.74
C GLY A 26 -0.97 3.70 -10.97
N LYS A 27 -1.64 4.10 -12.06
CA LYS A 27 -1.81 5.51 -12.44
C LYS A 27 -3.03 6.09 -11.72
N PHE A 28 -2.79 7.06 -10.84
CA PHE A 28 -3.85 7.85 -10.23
C PHE A 28 -4.13 9.07 -11.10
N VAL A 29 -5.34 9.15 -11.63
CA VAL A 29 -5.75 10.28 -12.47
C VAL A 29 -5.94 11.50 -11.57
N ASN A 30 -5.19 12.57 -11.86
CA ASN A 30 -5.45 13.86 -11.23
C ASN A 30 -6.62 14.51 -11.98
N ASP A 31 -7.63 14.97 -11.24
CA ASP A 31 -9.00 15.32 -11.68
C ASP A 31 -9.10 16.32 -12.87
N LYS A 32 -7.98 16.92 -13.30
CA LYS A 32 -7.92 17.93 -14.37
C LYS A 32 -7.76 17.39 -15.79
N SER A 33 -7.47 16.09 -15.97
CA SER A 33 -7.14 15.54 -17.28
C SER A 33 -8.15 14.48 -17.73
N LYS A 34 -9.11 14.91 -18.56
CA LYS A 34 -9.96 14.10 -19.46
C LYS A 34 -10.78 12.96 -18.83
N LYS A 35 -12.11 13.15 -18.81
CA LYS A 35 -13.20 12.24 -18.37
C LYS A 35 -13.23 10.80 -18.94
N ASN A 36 -12.23 10.34 -19.70
CA ASN A 36 -12.24 9.04 -20.39
C ASN A 36 -11.01 8.16 -20.10
N GLU A 37 -10.14 8.55 -19.17
CA GLU A 37 -8.97 7.73 -18.87
C GLU A 37 -9.37 6.52 -18.01
N LYS A 38 -9.16 5.30 -18.55
CA LYS A 38 -9.42 4.07 -17.81
C LYS A 38 -8.59 4.08 -16.53
N VAL A 39 -9.22 3.80 -15.40
CA VAL A 39 -8.52 3.61 -14.12
C VAL A 39 -7.58 2.42 -14.27
N LYS A 40 -6.27 2.68 -14.34
CA LYS A 40 -5.22 1.66 -14.47
C LYS A 40 -4.56 1.46 -13.10
N VAL A 41 -5.36 1.07 -12.11
CA VAL A 41 -4.88 0.72 -10.77
C VAL A 41 -5.28 -0.69 -10.41
N ILE A 42 -4.47 -1.32 -9.57
CA ILE A 42 -4.65 -2.70 -9.13
C ILE A 42 -4.71 -2.73 -7.61
N ASP A 43 -5.56 -3.60 -7.08
CA ASP A 43 -5.59 -3.86 -5.64
C ASP A 43 -4.38 -4.72 -5.28
N VAL A 44 -3.52 -4.17 -4.42
CA VAL A 44 -2.32 -4.83 -3.92
C VAL A 44 -2.36 -4.99 -2.39
N THR A 45 -3.54 -4.87 -1.78
CA THR A 45 -3.75 -4.98 -0.33
C THR A 45 -3.22 -6.31 0.20
N VAL A 46 -3.65 -7.42 -0.42
CA VAL A 46 -3.25 -8.78 -0.04
C VAL A 46 -1.74 -9.02 -0.23
N PRO A 47 -1.15 -8.81 -1.42
CA PRO A 47 0.29 -9.03 -1.59
C PRO A 47 1.13 -8.10 -0.71
N LEU A 48 0.69 -6.86 -0.46
CA LEU A 48 1.39 -5.94 0.43
C LEU A 48 1.33 -6.40 1.89
N GLN A 49 0.20 -6.93 2.36
CA GLN A 49 0.07 -7.50 3.71
C GLN A 49 0.99 -8.70 3.91
N CYS A 50 1.18 -9.55 2.88
CA CYS A 50 2.13 -10.67 2.93
C CYS A 50 3.59 -10.23 3.11
N LEU A 51 3.94 -8.99 2.71
CA LEU A 51 5.28 -8.44 2.85
C LEU A 51 5.52 -7.81 4.24
N VAL A 52 4.49 -7.69 5.08
CA VAL A 52 4.63 -7.18 6.45
C VAL A 52 5.37 -8.20 7.30
N LYS A 53 6.43 -7.75 7.97
CA LYS A 53 7.22 -8.55 8.89
C LYS A 53 7.59 -7.71 10.10
N ASP A 54 7.45 -8.29 11.30
CA ASP A 54 7.76 -7.61 12.57
C ASP A 54 7.05 -6.25 12.70
N SER A 55 5.77 -6.18 12.29
CA SER A 55 4.95 -4.96 12.27
C SER A 55 5.55 -3.80 11.45
N LYS A 56 6.32 -4.12 10.41
CA LYS A 56 6.94 -3.17 9.48
C LYS A 56 6.78 -3.65 8.05
N LEU A 57 6.74 -2.70 7.13
CA LEU A 57 6.86 -2.95 5.70
C LEU A 57 8.01 -2.11 5.16
N ILE A 58 8.94 -2.77 4.48
CA ILE A 58 10.15 -2.18 3.91
C ILE A 58 10.19 -2.56 2.43
N LEU A 59 9.99 -1.57 1.56
CA LEU A 59 10.19 -1.67 0.12
C LEU A 59 11.49 -0.93 -0.24
N THR A 60 12.35 -1.56 -1.02
CA THR A 60 13.59 -0.96 -1.53
C THR A 60 13.32 -0.04 -2.72
N GLU A 61 14.33 0.72 -3.12
CA GLU A 61 14.30 1.57 -4.32
C GLU A 61 14.36 0.71 -5.59
N ALA A 62 13.22 0.10 -5.92
CA ALA A 62 13.03 -0.73 -7.09
C ALA A 62 11.57 -0.60 -7.54
N SER A 63 11.31 -0.93 -8.81
CA SER A 63 9.96 -0.91 -9.33
C SER A 63 9.06 -1.86 -8.55
N LYS A 64 7.94 -1.34 -8.06
CA LYS A 64 6.97 -2.13 -7.28
C LYS A 64 6.26 -3.17 -8.12
N ALA A 65 6.25 -3.00 -9.46
CA ALA A 65 5.76 -4.02 -10.38
C ALA A 65 6.53 -5.34 -10.28
N GLY A 66 7.78 -5.32 -9.79
CA GLY A 66 8.58 -6.53 -9.57
C GLY A 66 8.30 -7.27 -8.26
N LEU A 67 7.43 -6.73 -7.40
CA LEU A 67 7.08 -7.37 -6.13
C LEU A 67 6.17 -8.59 -6.36
N PRO A 68 6.23 -9.62 -5.49
CA PRO A 68 5.37 -10.78 -5.62
C PRO A 68 3.89 -10.38 -5.51
N GLY A 69 3.11 -10.73 -6.53
CA GLY A 69 1.68 -10.38 -6.63
C GLY A 69 1.41 -8.97 -7.15
N PHE A 70 2.44 -8.22 -7.55
CA PHE A 70 2.30 -6.97 -8.29
C PHE A 70 2.44 -7.22 -9.80
N TYR A 71 1.88 -6.31 -10.58
CA TYR A 71 2.13 -6.17 -12.02
C TYR A 71 2.01 -4.70 -12.41
N ASP A 72 2.53 -4.33 -13.58
CA ASP A 72 2.40 -2.96 -14.12
C ASP A 72 1.08 -2.82 -14.91
N PRO A 73 0.06 -2.10 -14.38
CA PRO A 73 -1.19 -1.88 -15.11
C PRO A 73 -1.10 -0.78 -16.19
N CYS A 74 0.00 -0.02 -16.22
CA CYS A 74 0.18 1.15 -17.07
C CYS A 74 1.66 1.34 -17.46
N VAL A 75 2.14 0.42 -18.29
CA VAL A 75 3.51 0.43 -18.82
C VAL A 75 3.80 1.73 -19.55
N GLY A 76 4.94 2.35 -19.24
CA GLY A 76 5.36 3.63 -19.81
C GLY A 76 4.71 4.87 -19.18
N GLU A 77 3.81 4.70 -18.19
CA GLU A 77 3.19 5.80 -17.46
C GLU A 77 3.70 5.89 -16.01
N GLU A 78 3.59 7.09 -15.43
CA GLU A 78 3.89 7.34 -14.03
C GLU A 78 2.93 6.57 -13.11
N LYS A 79 3.52 5.87 -12.14
CA LYS A 79 2.82 4.98 -11.21
C LYS A 79 3.15 5.34 -9.78
N ASN A 80 2.14 5.21 -8.94
CA ASN A 80 2.29 5.36 -7.51
C ASN A 80 1.72 4.14 -6.80
N LEU A 81 2.20 3.91 -5.58
CA LEU A 81 1.59 3.02 -4.61
C LEU A 81 0.95 3.89 -3.53
N ARG A 82 -0.38 3.79 -3.40
CA ARG A 82 -1.13 4.36 -2.28
C ARG A 82 -1.40 3.28 -1.26
N VAL A 83 -1.08 3.55 0.00
CA VAL A 83 -1.29 2.61 1.12
C VAL A 83 -2.04 3.32 2.23
N LEU A 84 -3.16 2.73 2.63
CA LEU A 84 -3.88 3.00 3.87
C LEU A 84 -3.60 1.84 4.83
N TYR A 85 -3.08 2.15 6.00
CA TYR A 85 -2.72 1.14 6.98
C TYR A 85 -3.07 1.59 8.39
N GLN A 86 -3.29 0.63 9.28
CA GLN A 86 -3.43 0.84 10.71
C GLN A 86 -2.15 0.42 11.40
N PHE A 87 -1.70 1.23 12.36
CA PHE A 87 -0.62 0.87 13.25
C PHE A 87 -0.96 1.35 14.66
N ARG A 88 -0.89 0.45 15.65
CA ARG A 88 -1.28 0.73 17.04
C ARG A 88 -2.69 1.34 17.17
N GLY A 89 -3.63 0.82 16.40
CA GLY A 89 -5.02 1.31 16.37
C GLY A 89 -5.22 2.62 15.61
N VAL A 90 -4.17 3.27 15.11
CA VAL A 90 -4.25 4.57 14.43
C VAL A 90 -4.12 4.40 12.92
N LEU A 91 -5.00 5.07 12.16
CA LEU A 91 -4.97 5.09 10.70
C LEU A 91 -3.87 6.00 10.16
N HIS A 92 -3.24 5.54 9.09
CA HIS A 92 -2.17 6.23 8.38
C HIS A 92 -2.34 6.06 6.88
N GLN A 93 -1.99 7.08 6.11
CA GLN A 93 -2.01 7.03 4.65
C GLN A 93 -0.70 7.59 4.07
N VAL A 94 -0.21 6.93 3.03
CA VAL A 94 0.94 7.39 2.25
C VAL A 94 0.75 7.10 0.77
N MET A 95 1.29 7.96 -0.08
CA MET A 95 1.45 7.70 -1.51
C MET A 95 2.92 7.83 -1.84
N VAL A 96 3.49 6.83 -2.51
CA VAL A 96 4.89 6.83 -2.93
C VAL A 96 5.01 6.51 -4.42
N PRO A 97 5.95 7.13 -5.15
CA PRO A 97 6.27 6.76 -6.53
C PRO A 97 6.74 5.30 -6.65
N ASP A 98 6.61 4.74 -7.85
CA ASP A 98 7.00 3.36 -8.15
C ASP A 98 8.40 2.99 -7.67
N SER A 99 9.40 3.79 -8.02
CA SER A 99 10.80 3.46 -7.75
C SER A 99 11.31 3.94 -6.39
N GLU A 100 10.49 4.63 -5.59
CA GLU A 100 10.92 5.13 -4.27
C GLU A 100 10.80 4.07 -3.17
N ALA A 101 11.76 4.07 -2.24
CA ALA A 101 11.68 3.24 -1.05
C ALA A 101 10.52 3.65 -0.14
N LEU A 102 9.84 2.64 0.41
CA LEU A 102 8.79 2.84 1.42
C LEU A 102 9.17 2.10 2.69
N ARG A 103 9.20 2.83 3.81
CA ARG A 103 9.35 2.25 5.14
C ARG A 103 8.17 2.73 5.98
N ILE A 104 7.31 1.82 6.41
CA ILE A 104 6.17 2.11 7.28
C ILE A 104 6.17 1.14 8.47
N PRO A 105 5.62 1.55 9.63
CA PRO A 105 4.89 2.80 9.91
C PRO A 105 5.78 4.06 10.04
N LYS A 106 5.25 5.24 9.69
CA LYS A 106 5.82 6.57 10.00
C LYS A 106 4.76 7.48 10.62
N GLN A 107 5.14 8.27 11.64
CA GLN A 107 4.23 9.23 12.28
C GLN A 107 3.71 10.29 11.30
N SER A 108 4.54 10.72 10.34
CA SER A 108 4.17 11.72 9.32
C SER A 108 3.05 11.27 8.38
N HIS A 109 2.70 9.98 8.39
CA HIS A 109 1.60 9.44 7.58
C HIS A 109 0.29 9.36 8.36
N ARG A 110 0.29 9.68 9.65
CA ARG A 110 -0.89 9.59 10.51
C ARG A 110 -2.00 10.45 9.93
N ILE A 111 -3.20 9.89 9.86
CA ILE A 111 -4.41 10.64 9.54
C ILE A 111 -4.98 11.08 10.88
N ASP A 112 -4.94 12.37 11.16
CA ASP A 112 -5.68 12.91 12.30
C ASP A 112 -7.17 12.77 11.99
N THR A 113 -7.77 11.77 12.63
CA THR A 113 -9.23 11.66 12.72
C THR A 113 -9.62 12.48 13.94
N ASP A 114 -9.43 13.80 13.87
CA ASP A 114 -9.98 14.69 14.88
C ASP A 114 -11.50 14.73 14.64
N GLY A 115 -12.25 14.34 15.67
CA GLY A 115 -13.71 14.25 15.67
C GLY A 115 -14.40 15.59 15.89
#